data_AF-A0A4P9UQU4-F1
#
_entry.id   AF-A0A4P9UQU4-F1
#
_cell.length_a   1.000
_cell.length_b   1.000
_cell.length_c   1.000
_cell.angle_alpha   90.00
_cell.angle_beta   90.00
_cell.angle_gamma   90.00
#
_symmetry.space_group_name_H-M   'P 1'
#
loop_
_entity.id
_entity.type
_entity.pdbx_description
1 polymer ?
#
loop_
_entity_poly.entity_id
_entity_poly.type
_entity_poly.pdbx_seq_one_letter_code
_entity_poly.pdbx_strand_id
1 'polypeptide(L)'
;MRRLPWTNGKDDDDPFKALLVRRVPNLTVLAKNNNGIFPFDRVYKIIDGREKVKSHGPRDMLIWGRAFTNQTSLYFNNYPEADTESAARSRILALTEYL
;
A
#
# COMPACT_ATOMS: atom_id res chain seq x y z
N MET A 1 -9.10 -3.42 -28.97
CA MET A 1 -8.53 -3.76 -27.64
C MET A 1 -7.51 -2.69 -27.25
N ARG A 2 -7.80 -1.83 -26.26
CA ARG A 2 -6.81 -0.86 -25.75
C ARG A 2 -5.92 -1.55 -24.72
N ARG A 3 -4.63 -1.73 -25.03
CA ARG A 3 -3.63 -2.20 -24.07
C ARG A 3 -3.33 -1.08 -23.07
N LEU A 4 -3.28 -1.43 -21.78
CA LEU A 4 -2.88 -0.51 -20.71
C LEU A 4 -1.34 -0.38 -20.71
N PRO A 5 -0.79 0.84 -20.64
CA PRO A 5 0.62 1.15 -20.95
C PRO A 5 1.66 0.71 -19.90
N TRP A 6 1.31 -0.18 -18.97
CA TRP A 6 2.12 -0.44 -17.77
C TRP A 6 2.66 -1.88 -17.65
N THR A 7 2.68 -2.66 -18.74
CA THR A 7 2.86 -4.13 -18.63
C THR A 7 4.12 -4.72 -19.28
N ASN A 8 5.09 -3.94 -19.74
CA ASN A 8 6.37 -4.51 -20.17
C ASN A 8 7.51 -3.97 -19.30
N GLY A 9 8.08 -4.84 -18.46
CA GLY A 9 9.30 -4.60 -17.68
C GLY A 9 10.57 -4.45 -18.53
N LYS A 10 10.45 -3.88 -19.73
CA LYS A 10 11.52 -3.67 -20.72
C LYS A 10 11.57 -2.21 -21.21
N ASP A 11 10.84 -1.31 -20.56
CA ASP A 11 10.80 0.10 -20.93
C ASP A 11 11.65 0.89 -19.92
N ASP A 12 12.70 1.56 -20.40
CA ASP A 12 13.65 2.30 -19.57
C ASP A 12 13.04 3.56 -18.93
N ASP A 13 11.81 3.90 -19.32
CA ASP A 13 10.99 4.99 -18.80
C ASP A 13 10.04 4.57 -17.66
N ASP A 14 10.19 3.35 -17.10
CA ASP A 14 9.38 2.91 -15.96
C ASP A 14 9.62 3.84 -14.74
N PRO A 15 8.63 4.66 -14.34
CA PRO A 15 8.78 5.61 -13.23
C PRO A 15 9.00 4.93 -11.87
N PHE A 16 8.79 3.61 -11.81
CA PHE A 16 8.98 2.80 -10.62
C PHE A 16 10.35 2.13 -10.54
N LYS A 17 11.12 2.07 -11.65
CA LYS A 17 12.46 1.45 -11.68
C LYS A 17 13.39 2.05 -10.62
N ALA A 18 13.35 3.38 -10.47
CA ALA A 18 14.10 4.10 -9.44
C ALA A 18 13.63 3.81 -7.99
N LEU A 19 12.36 3.43 -7.81
CA LEU A 19 11.80 3.06 -6.49
C LEU A 19 12.17 1.62 -6.11
N LEU A 20 12.26 0.72 -7.09
CA LEU A 20 12.54 -0.71 -6.88
C LEU A 20 14.01 -0.99 -6.54
N VAL A 21 14.94 -0.12 -6.94
CA VAL A 21 16.37 -0.24 -6.61
C VAL A 21 16.68 0.24 -5.18
N ARG A 22 15.76 0.98 -4.55
CA ARG A 22 15.96 1.51 -3.20
C ARG A 22 15.69 0.42 -2.15
N ARG A 23 16.64 0.22 -1.24
CA ARG A 23 16.45 -0.66 -0.07
C ARG A 23 15.25 -0.19 0.76
N VAL A 24 14.32 -1.11 1.02
CA VAL A 24 13.16 -0.87 1.89
C VAL A 24 13.65 -0.72 3.34
N PRO A 25 13.32 0.39 4.04
CA PRO A 25 13.71 0.56 5.43
C PRO A 25 12.95 -0.41 6.34
N ASN A 26 13.58 -0.84 7.44
CA ASN A 26 12.87 -1.57 8.48
C ASN A 26 11.88 -0.63 9.18
N LEU A 27 10.57 -0.92 9.08
CA LEU A 27 9.53 -0.07 9.64
C LEU A 27 9.28 -0.33 11.13
N THR A 28 9.72 -1.47 11.70
CA THR A 28 9.54 -1.78 13.13
C THR A 28 10.41 -0.92 14.06
N VAL A 29 11.35 -0.15 13.49
CA VAL A 29 12.17 0.82 14.22
C VAL A 29 11.64 2.26 14.05
N LEU A 30 10.47 2.46 13.45
CA LEU A 30 9.96 3.79 13.15
C LEU A 30 9.70 4.59 14.41
N ALA A 31 9.07 3.98 15.43
CA ALA A 31 8.86 4.62 16.73
C ALA A 31 10.20 5.04 17.37
N LYS A 32 11.19 4.14 17.39
CA LYS A 32 12.54 4.43 17.91
C LYS A 32 13.18 5.63 17.20
N ASN A 33 13.03 5.71 15.88
CA ASN A 33 13.58 6.80 15.07
C ASN A 33 12.75 8.10 15.16
N ASN A 34 11.55 8.05 15.75
CA ASN A 34 10.65 9.19 15.96
C ASN A 34 10.47 9.46 17.47
N ASN A 35 11.58 9.62 18.19
CA ASN A 35 11.61 9.96 19.62
C ASN A 35 10.83 8.99 20.53
N GLY A 36 10.70 7.73 20.12
CA GLY A 36 9.91 6.72 20.85
C GLY A 36 8.41 6.80 20.60
N ILE A 37 7.93 7.72 19.77
CA ILE A 37 6.51 7.90 19.48
C ILE A 37 6.22 7.35 18.09
N PHE A 38 5.32 6.39 17.97
CA PHE A 38 4.89 5.91 16.66
C PHE A 38 3.90 6.92 16.01
N PRO A 39 4.17 7.42 14.79
CA PRO A 39 3.31 8.43 14.15
C PRO A 39 2.10 7.76 13.45
N PHE A 40 1.21 7.16 14.24
CA PHE A 40 0.11 6.30 13.78
C PHE A 40 -0.73 6.90 12.65
N ASP A 41 -1.33 8.08 12.87
CA ASP A 41 -2.23 8.74 11.92
C ASP A 41 -1.55 8.97 10.55
N ARG A 42 -0.29 9.40 10.59
CA ARG A 42 0.50 9.64 9.38
C ARG A 42 0.80 8.34 8.64
N VAL A 43 1.20 7.28 9.34
CA VAL A 43 1.48 5.97 8.72
C VAL A 43 0.22 5.38 8.11
N TYR A 44 -0.88 5.39 8.86
CA TYR A 44 -2.18 4.91 8.39
C TYR A 44 -2.59 5.62 7.08
N LYS A 45 -2.55 6.95 7.05
CA LYS A 45 -2.93 7.76 5.88
C LYS A 45 -2.03 7.55 4.66
N ILE A 46 -0.73 7.32 4.89
CA ILE A 46 0.21 6.97 3.82
C ILE A 46 -0.21 5.63 3.20
N ILE A 47 -0.42 4.59 4.01
CA ILE A 47 -0.79 3.25 3.53
C ILE A 47 -2.19 3.26 2.87
N ASP A 48 -3.12 4.04 3.41
CA ASP A 48 -4.45 4.27 2.84
C ASP A 48 -4.42 4.91 1.45
N GLY A 49 -3.34 5.62 1.10
CA GLY A 49 -3.06 6.06 -0.27
C GLY A 49 -3.92 7.22 -0.78
N ARG A 50 -4.88 7.72 0.02
CA ARG A 50 -5.64 8.94 -0.30
C ARG A 50 -4.78 10.20 -0.18
N GLU A 51 -3.75 10.16 0.66
CA GLU A 51 -2.67 11.13 0.62
C GLU A 51 -1.77 10.89 -0.59
N LYS A 52 -1.42 11.98 -1.31
CA LYS A 52 -0.64 11.87 -2.54
C LYS A 52 0.84 11.63 -2.20
N VAL A 53 1.24 10.36 -2.14
CA VAL A 53 2.63 9.94 -1.99
C VAL A 53 3.17 9.52 -3.36
N LYS A 54 4.30 10.11 -3.79
CA LYS A 54 4.90 9.86 -5.13
C LYS A 54 5.08 8.37 -5.43
N SER A 55 5.41 7.58 -4.41
CA SER A 55 5.64 6.13 -4.51
C SER A 55 4.36 5.29 -4.66
N HIS A 56 3.17 5.87 -4.50
CA HIS A 56 1.88 5.16 -4.62
C HIS A 56 1.23 5.28 -6.01
N GLY A 57 1.79 6.10 -6.91
CA GLY A 57 1.24 6.31 -8.25
C GLY A 57 -0.03 7.19 -8.25
N PRO A 58 -0.82 7.19 -9.33
CA PRO A 58 -2.09 7.93 -9.42
C PRO A 58 -3.10 7.52 -8.34
N ARG A 59 -3.89 8.48 -7.85
CA ARG A 59 -4.91 8.27 -6.79
C ARG A 59 -5.94 7.18 -7.13
N ASP A 60 -6.19 6.95 -8.41
CA ASP A 60 -7.26 6.05 -8.89
C ASP A 60 -6.85 4.56 -8.90
N MET A 61 -5.71 4.22 -8.27
CA MET A 61 -5.22 2.85 -7.99
C MET A 61 -5.11 1.86 -9.16
N LEU A 62 -3.88 1.37 -9.42
CA LEU A 62 -3.68 0.07 -10.10
C LEU A 62 -2.68 -0.88 -9.41
N ILE A 63 -1.95 -0.46 -8.37
CA ILE A 63 -0.90 -1.30 -7.74
C ILE A 63 -1.35 -1.82 -6.35
N TRP A 64 -1.63 -0.92 -5.40
CA TRP A 64 -2.02 -1.33 -4.04
C TRP A 64 -3.49 -1.68 -3.91
N GLY A 65 -4.38 -1.03 -4.66
CA GLY A 65 -5.81 -1.34 -4.63
C GLY A 65 -6.08 -2.79 -4.96
N ARG A 66 -5.57 -3.24 -6.10
CA ARG A 66 -5.64 -4.65 -6.50
C ARG A 66 -4.93 -5.57 -5.51
N ALA A 67 -3.81 -5.18 -4.92
CA ALA A 67 -3.11 -6.01 -3.94
C ALA A 67 -3.96 -6.20 -2.66
N PHE A 68 -4.56 -5.14 -2.13
CA PHE A 68 -5.41 -5.22 -0.94
C PHE A 68 -6.80 -5.80 -1.23
N THR A 69 -7.38 -5.57 -2.41
CA THR A 69 -8.70 -6.11 -2.78
C THR A 69 -8.65 -7.57 -3.24
N ASN A 70 -7.60 -8.01 -3.94
CA ASN A 70 -7.48 -9.41 -4.40
C ASN A 70 -6.79 -10.33 -3.40
N GLN A 71 -6.16 -9.82 -2.34
CA GLN A 71 -5.66 -10.67 -1.28
C GLN A 71 -6.86 -11.20 -0.48
N THR A 72 -7.07 -12.51 -0.49
CA THR A 72 -7.95 -13.21 0.44
C THR A 72 -7.12 -13.65 1.65
N SER A 73 -7.65 -13.47 2.85
CA SER A 73 -7.07 -14.03 4.08
C SER A 73 -8.18 -14.77 4.79
N LEU A 74 -7.87 -15.93 5.39
CA LEU A 74 -8.85 -16.75 6.11
C LEU A 74 -9.59 -15.95 7.20
N TYR A 75 -8.96 -14.91 7.76
CA TYR A 75 -9.58 -13.98 8.72
C TYR A 75 -10.64 -13.07 8.10
N PHE A 76 -10.54 -12.76 6.80
CA PHE A 76 -11.44 -11.85 6.08
C PHE A 76 -12.42 -12.56 5.14
N ASN A 77 -12.29 -13.88 4.93
CA ASN A 77 -13.18 -14.68 4.08
C ASN A 77 -14.62 -14.77 4.60
N ASN A 78 -14.86 -14.43 5.88
CA ASN A 78 -16.19 -14.43 6.48
C ASN A 78 -16.92 -13.08 6.38
N TYR A 79 -16.33 -12.08 5.73
CA TYR A 79 -17.03 -10.82 5.43
C TYR A 79 -17.84 -10.98 4.15
N PRO A 80 -19.11 -10.53 4.12
CA PRO A 80 -19.89 -10.54 2.89
C PRO A 80 -19.15 -9.79 1.78
N GLU A 81 -19.20 -10.29 0.54
CA GLU A 81 -18.51 -9.77 -0.67
C GLU A 81 -18.75 -8.27 -0.95
N ALA A 82 -19.62 -7.60 -0.20
CA ALA A 82 -20.14 -6.28 -0.47
C ALA A 82 -19.30 -5.10 0.04
N ASP A 83 -18.26 -5.29 0.87
CA ASP A 83 -17.46 -4.15 1.35
C ASP A 83 -15.93 -4.39 1.35
N THR A 84 -15.38 -4.40 0.13
CA THR A 84 -13.93 -4.46 -0.11
C THR A 84 -13.16 -3.30 0.53
N GLU A 85 -13.82 -2.16 0.76
CA GLU A 85 -13.24 -0.98 1.38
C GLU A 85 -13.06 -1.18 2.89
N SER A 86 -14.06 -1.72 3.59
CA SER A 86 -13.93 -2.07 5.02
C SER A 86 -12.88 -3.15 5.28
N ALA A 87 -12.75 -4.12 4.37
CA ALA A 87 -11.70 -5.14 4.44
C ALA A 87 -10.30 -4.52 4.27
N ALA A 88 -10.13 -3.60 3.31
CA ALA A 88 -8.88 -2.88 3.12
C ALA A 88 -8.50 -2.05 4.36
N ARG A 89 -9.44 -1.25 4.88
CA ARG A 89 -9.23 -0.43 6.09
C ARG A 89 -8.83 -1.27 7.30
N SER A 90 -9.49 -2.41 7.50
CA SER A 90 -9.19 -3.31 8.64
C SER A 90 -7.77 -3.87 8.57
N ARG A 91 -7.28 -4.17 7.36
CA ARG A 91 -5.89 -4.64 7.15
C ARG A 91 -4.88 -3.55 7.35
N ILE A 92 -5.15 -2.35 6.84
CA ILE A 92 -4.28 -1.18 7.02
C ILE A 92 -4.17 -0.87 8.52
N LEU A 93 -5.28 -0.94 9.25
CA LEU A 93 -5.30 -0.79 10.70
C LEU A 93 -4.42 -1.84 11.38
N ALA A 94 -4.64 -3.13 11.11
CA ALA A 94 -3.86 -4.20 11.72
C ALA A 94 -2.36 -4.11 11.40
N LEU A 95 -2.01 -3.74 10.17
CA LEU A 95 -0.62 -3.52 9.77
C LEU A 95 -0.02 -2.32 10.50
N THR A 96 -0.77 -1.21 10.63
CA THR A 96 -0.30 0.00 11.31
C THR A 96 -0.10 -0.26 12.80
N GLU A 97 -0.96 -1.06 13.44
CA GLU A 97 -0.86 -1.44 14.85
C GLU A 97 0.34 -2.38 15.13
N TYR A 98 0.75 -3.18 14.15
CA TYR A 98 1.91 -4.06 14.28
C TYR A 98 3.25 -3.31 14.28
N LEU A 99 3.30 -2.11 13.67
CA LEU A 99 4.51 -1.32 13.45
C LEU A 99 4.89 -0.45 14.64
#